data_AF-J9ALY0-F1
#
_entry.id   AF-J9ALY0-F1
#
_cell.length_a   1.000
_cell.length_b   1.000
_cell.length_c   1.000
_cell.angle_alpha   90.00
_cell.angle_beta   90.00
_cell.angle_gamma   90.00
#
_symmetry.space_group_name_H-M   'P 1'
#
loop_
_entity.id
_entity.type
_entity.pdbx_description
1 polymer ?
#
loop_
_entity_poly.entity_id
_entity_poly.type
_entity_poly.pdbx_seq_one_letter_code
_entity_poly.pdbx_strand_id
1 'polypeptide(L)'
;MHNCWSCFRHELSRHRTRPPSTGIERRTRLLVVDNSALGKEANTSGKLAYCIDVYKPGGRKKHMPHATLGDKILVAIRGEMKQAFVVGAKIDVNYRKHGIPSTDTNNIVLLVR
;
A
#
# COMPACT_ATOMS: atom_id res chain seq x y z
N MET A 1 9.36 -8.73 -35.44
CA MET A 1 9.07 -8.96 -34.00
C MET A 1 9.56 -7.74 -33.22
N HIS A 2 8.72 -6.72 -33.06
CA HIS A 2 9.08 -5.49 -32.33
C HIS A 2 8.18 -5.37 -31.10
N ASN A 3 8.81 -5.11 -29.95
CA ASN A 3 8.18 -4.99 -28.65
C ASN A 3 7.08 -3.92 -28.68
N CYS A 4 5.81 -4.34 -28.70
CA CYS A 4 4.68 -3.46 -28.50
C CYS A 4 4.58 -3.15 -27.00
N TRP A 5 5.36 -2.16 -26.55
CA TRP A 5 5.13 -1.50 -25.28
C TRP A 5 3.89 -0.62 -25.46
N SER A 6 2.70 -1.21 -25.33
CA SER A 6 1.46 -0.45 -25.12
C SER A 6 1.47 0.14 -23.71
N CYS A 7 2.39 1.08 -23.50
CA CYS A 7 2.41 1.95 -22.34
C CYS A 7 1.19 2.87 -22.49
N PHE A 8 0.11 2.56 -21.77
CA PHE A 8 -1.04 3.44 -21.64
C PHE A 8 -0.53 4.85 -21.29
N ARG A 9 -0.58 5.74 -22.29
CA ARG A 9 -0.09 7.11 -22.19
C ARG A 9 -1.11 7.86 -21.36
N HIS A 10 -0.93 7.86 -20.03
CA HIS A 10 -1.70 8.73 -19.18
C HIS A 10 -1.46 10.17 -19.62
N GLU A 11 -2.54 10.91 -19.89
CA GLU A 11 -2.49 12.36 -19.88
C GLU A 11 -2.34 12.78 -18.41
N LEU A 12 -1.11 12.63 -17.90
CA LEU A 12 -0.75 13.14 -16.59
C LEU A 12 -1.03 14.64 -16.64
N SER A 13 -1.72 15.17 -15.63
CA SER A 13 -1.75 16.63 -15.41
C SER A 13 -0.36 17.17 -15.65
N ARG A 14 -0.22 18.25 -16.43
CA ARG A 14 1.08 18.86 -16.81
C ARG A 14 2.03 19.06 -15.62
N HIS A 15 1.49 19.11 -14.39
CA HIS A 15 2.21 19.34 -13.15
C HIS A 15 2.67 18.06 -12.42
N ARG A 16 2.34 16.88 -12.92
CA ARG A 16 2.68 15.61 -12.26
C ARG A 16 3.96 15.01 -12.85
N THR A 17 5.00 14.94 -12.04
CA THR A 17 6.35 14.47 -12.43
C THR A 17 6.56 12.96 -12.30
N ARG A 18 5.62 12.22 -11.71
CA ARG A 18 5.74 10.76 -11.45
C ARG A 18 4.49 9.98 -11.87
N PRO A 19 4.64 8.73 -12.35
CA PRO A 19 3.51 7.87 -12.66
C PRO A 19 2.63 7.61 -11.41
N PRO A 20 1.35 7.23 -11.58
CA PRO A 20 0.49 6.88 -10.47
C PRO A 20 0.97 5.66 -9.69
N SER A 21 0.73 5.69 -8.39
CA SER A 21 1.00 4.55 -7.52
C SER A 21 0.09 3.40 -7.90
N THR A 22 0.70 2.27 -8.22
CA THR A 22 0.03 1.02 -8.57
C THR A 22 -0.52 0.28 -7.34
N GLY A 23 -0.16 0.72 -6.13
CA GLY A 23 -0.58 0.13 -4.86
C GLY A 23 0.24 0.66 -3.67
N ILE A 24 0.26 -0.12 -2.59
CA ILE A 24 1.08 0.18 -1.41
C ILE A 24 2.53 -0.26 -1.68
N GLU A 25 3.46 0.69 -1.54
CA GLU A 25 4.89 0.48 -1.71
C GLU A 25 5.66 0.70 -0.40
N ARG A 26 6.98 0.50 -0.45
CA ARG A 26 7.84 0.60 0.71
C ARG A 26 7.82 2.03 1.24
N ARG A 27 7.72 2.21 2.56
CA ARG A 27 7.56 3.50 3.25
C ARG A 27 6.24 4.24 2.97
N THR A 28 5.25 3.60 2.35
CA THR A 28 3.89 4.15 2.29
C THR A 28 3.36 4.30 3.71
N ARG A 29 2.79 5.47 4.02
CA ARG A 29 2.12 5.74 5.30
C ARG A 29 0.71 5.16 5.29
N LEU A 30 0.35 4.46 6.37
CA LEU A 30 -0.87 3.68 6.51
C LEU A 30 -1.58 4.06 7.80
N LEU A 31 -2.90 4.14 7.73
CA LEU A 31 -3.77 4.34 8.89
C LEU A 31 -4.17 2.98 9.46
N VAL A 32 -4.00 2.82 10.77
CA VAL A 32 -4.46 1.62 11.46
C VAL A 32 -5.94 1.79 11.80
N VAL A 33 -6.78 0.90 11.29
CA VAL A 33 -8.25 0.92 11.46
C VAL A 33 -8.68 -0.29 12.28
N ASP A 34 -8.02 -0.49 13.42
CA ASP A 34 -8.40 -1.49 14.39
C ASP A 34 -8.63 -0.86 15.76
N ASN A 35 -9.14 -1.66 16.70
CA ASN A 35 -9.43 -1.21 18.06
C ASN A 35 -8.25 -1.38 19.03
N SER A 36 -7.05 -1.73 18.52
CA SER A 36 -5.87 -1.97 19.36
C SER A 36 -5.36 -0.67 19.99
N ALA A 37 -4.76 -0.76 21.18
CA ALA A 37 -4.13 0.40 21.83
C ALA A 37 -2.99 0.95 20.97
N LEU A 38 -2.14 0.08 20.42
CA LEU A 38 -1.04 0.43 19.53
C LEU A 38 -1.50 1.23 18.29
N GLY A 39 -2.59 0.78 17.64
CA GLY A 39 -3.15 1.46 16.47
C GLY A 39 -3.67 2.85 16.80
N LYS A 40 -4.45 2.97 17.89
CA LYS A 40 -5.00 4.26 18.36
C LYS A 40 -3.89 5.24 18.72
N GLU A 41 -2.90 4.79 19.50
CA GLU A 41 -1.77 5.62 19.90
C GLU A 41 -0.92 6.08 18.71
N ALA A 42 -0.66 5.19 17.74
CA ALA A 42 0.09 5.55 16.54
C ALA A 42 -0.61 6.65 15.74
N ASN A 43 -1.93 6.55 15.56
CA ASN A 43 -2.73 7.55 14.87
C ASN A 43 -2.72 8.90 15.60
N THR A 44 -2.88 8.90 16.93
CA THR A 44 -2.89 10.14 17.74
C THR A 44 -1.50 10.79 17.82
N SER A 45 -0.43 10.01 17.83
CA SER A 45 0.94 10.52 17.95
C SER A 45 1.46 11.29 16.72
N GLY A 46 0.71 11.26 15.60
CA GLY A 46 1.13 11.83 14.32
C GLY A 46 2.21 11.03 13.57
N LYS A 47 2.77 9.99 14.20
CA LYS A 47 3.72 9.06 13.57
C LYS A 47 2.99 7.81 13.07
N LEU A 48 2.43 7.93 11.88
CA LEU A 48 1.68 6.85 11.22
C LEU A 48 2.55 5.61 10.95
N ALA A 49 1.88 4.47 10.86
CA ALA A 49 2.48 3.22 10.42
C ALA A 49 3.07 3.36 9.01
N TYR A 50 4.15 2.63 8.71
CA TYR A 50 4.63 2.53 7.33
C TYR A 50 4.99 1.10 6.93
N CYS A 51 4.81 0.81 5.63
CA CYS A 51 5.11 -0.50 5.05
C CYS A 51 6.63 -0.72 4.96
N ILE A 52 7.11 -1.84 5.47
CA ILE A 52 8.50 -2.31 5.32
C ILE A 52 8.60 -3.30 4.19
N ASP A 53 7.74 -4.33 4.22
CA ASP A 53 7.79 -5.46 3.28
C ASP A 53 6.39 -6.03 3.01
N VAL A 54 6.25 -6.75 1.91
CA VAL A 54 4.99 -7.35 1.45
C VAL A 54 5.19 -8.85 1.25
N TYR A 55 4.36 -9.65 1.94
CA TYR A 55 4.41 -11.11 1.82
C TYR A 55 3.66 -11.56 0.57
N LYS A 56 4.33 -11.55 -0.58
CA LYS A 56 3.81 -12.10 -1.83
C LYS A 56 4.72 -13.21 -2.37
N PRO A 57 4.18 -14.41 -2.65
CA PRO A 57 4.97 -15.45 -3.32
C PRO A 57 5.32 -15.00 -4.74
N GLY A 58 6.54 -15.32 -5.20
CA GLY A 58 7.00 -14.99 -6.56
C GLY A 58 7.51 -13.57 -6.76
N GLY A 59 7.54 -12.72 -5.72
CA GLY A 59 8.16 -11.40 -5.79
C GLY A 59 9.69 -11.47 -5.89
N ARG A 60 10.31 -10.67 -6.77
CA ARG A 60 11.77 -10.51 -6.78
C ARG A 60 12.20 -9.73 -5.53
N LYS A 61 13.02 -10.32 -4.65
CA LYS A 61 13.48 -9.66 -3.40
C LYS A 61 14.09 -8.26 -3.61
N LYS A 62 14.73 -8.00 -4.75
CA LYS A 62 15.32 -6.68 -5.11
C LYS A 62 14.26 -5.60 -5.36
N HIS A 63 13.05 -5.97 -5.78
CA HIS A 63 11.94 -5.07 -6.06
C HIS A 63 10.74 -5.52 -5.24
N MET A 64 10.55 -4.88 -4.09
CA MET A 64 9.41 -5.17 -3.22
C MET A 64 8.12 -5.10 -4.04
N PRO A 65 7.29 -6.16 -4.06
CA PRO A 65 6.06 -6.15 -4.83
C PRO A 65 5.07 -5.16 -4.22
N HIS A 66 4.24 -4.54 -5.06
CA HIS A 66 3.19 -3.65 -4.58
C HIS A 66 2.10 -4.46 -3.86
N ALA A 67 1.70 -4.01 -2.68
CA ALA A 67 0.58 -4.58 -1.95
C ALA A 67 -0.75 -4.00 -2.44
N THR A 68 -1.74 -4.87 -2.49
CA THR A 68 -3.14 -4.65 -2.86
C THR A 68 -4.03 -5.12 -1.70
N LEU A 69 -5.35 -4.99 -1.85
CA LEU A 69 -6.30 -5.42 -0.82
C LEU A 69 -6.13 -6.91 -0.49
N GLY A 70 -6.20 -7.24 0.80
CA GLY A 70 -6.09 -8.61 1.32
C GLY A 70 -4.66 -9.13 1.48
N ASP A 71 -3.65 -8.42 0.99
CA ASP A 71 -2.26 -8.85 1.14
C ASP A 71 -1.77 -8.68 2.58
N LYS A 72 -0.93 -9.64 3.01
CA LYS A 72 -0.21 -9.54 4.27
C LYS A 72 1.05 -8.69 4.08
N ILE A 73 1.25 -7.74 4.97
CA ILE A 73 2.39 -6.84 4.96
C ILE A 73 3.09 -6.80 6.32
N LEU A 74 4.36 -6.42 6.30
CA LEU A 74 5.15 -6.09 7.48
C LEU A 74 5.18 -4.57 7.63
N VAL A 75 4.76 -4.07 8.79
CA VAL A 75 4.67 -2.63 9.08
C VAL A 75 5.51 -2.27 10.29
N ALA A 76 6.07 -1.06 10.28
CA ALA A 76 6.66 -0.44 11.47
C ALA A 76 5.64 0.51 12.09
N ILE A 77 5.39 0.33 13.38
CA ILE A 77 4.46 1.14 14.18
C ILE A 77 5.13 1.45 15.50
N ARG A 78 5.30 2.73 15.82
CA ARG A 78 5.93 3.19 17.07
C ARG A 78 7.29 2.53 17.40
N GLY A 79 8.04 2.09 16.39
CA GLY A 79 9.33 1.42 16.58
C GLY A 79 9.25 -0.11 16.70
N GLU A 80 8.05 -0.67 16.70
CA GLU A 80 7.84 -2.12 16.66
C GLU A 80 7.51 -2.60 15.24
N MET A 81 7.95 -3.82 14.92
CA MET A 81 7.55 -4.51 13.69
C MET A 81 6.30 -5.35 13.97
N LYS A 82 5.24 -5.12 13.21
CA LYS A 82 3.99 -5.90 13.28
C LYS A 82 3.59 -6.39 11.90
N GLN A 83 2.88 -7.51 11.87
CA GLN A 83 2.21 -7.97 10.65
C GLN A 83 0.82 -7.33 10.57
N ALA A 84 0.37 -7.05 9.35
CA ALA A 84 -0.94 -6.47 9.11
C ALA A 84 -1.53 -6.97 7.79
N PHE A 85 -2.85 -6.82 7.66
CA PHE A 85 -3.56 -6.98 6.39
C PHE A 85 -3.97 -5.63 5.83
N VAL A 86 -3.87 -5.49 4.51
CA VAL A 86 -4.36 -4.32 3.78
C VAL A 86 -5.87 -4.43 3.60
N VAL A 87 -6.61 -3.47 4.14
CA VAL A 87 -8.08 -3.40 4.04
C VAL A 87 -8.54 -2.30 3.09
N GLY A 88 -7.76 -1.23 2.97
CA GLY A 88 -8.02 -0.13 2.05
C GLY A 88 -6.72 0.32 1.40
N ALA A 89 -6.76 0.58 0.10
CA ALA A 89 -5.65 1.14 -0.64
C ALA A 89 -6.17 2.17 -1.63
N LYS A 90 -5.53 3.34 -1.65
CA LYS A 90 -5.77 4.37 -2.65
C LYS A 90 -5.02 4.00 -3.92
N ILE A 91 -5.69 3.24 -4.78
CA ILE A 91 -5.14 2.82 -6.07
C ILE A 91 -5.79 3.66 -7.17
N ASP A 92 -4.97 4.12 -8.12
CA ASP A 92 -5.45 4.82 -9.31
C ASP A 92 -6.43 3.95 -10.09
N VAL A 93 -7.47 4.58 -10.65
CA VAL A 93 -8.55 3.89 -11.37
C VAL A 93 -8.04 3.00 -12.50
N ASN A 94 -6.91 3.35 -13.11
CA ASN A 94 -6.36 2.63 -14.25
C ASN A 94 -5.60 1.36 -13.85
N TYR A 95 -5.04 1.30 -12.64
CA TYR A 95 -4.32 0.13 -12.12
C TYR A 95 -5.21 -0.79 -11.28
N ARG A 96 -6.36 -0.28 -10.84
CA ARG A 96 -7.33 -1.02 -10.06
C ARG A 96 -8.06 -2.04 -10.94
N LYS A 97 -8.21 -3.27 -10.44
CA LYS A 97 -9.07 -4.29 -11.06
C LYS A 97 -10.55 -3.90 -10.90
N HIS A 98 -11.36 -4.13 -11.94
CA HIS A 98 -12.80 -3.87 -11.89
C HIS A 98 -13.49 -4.64 -10.76
N GLY A 99 -14.49 -4.02 -10.14
CA GLY A 99 -15.25 -4.60 -9.02
C GLY A 99 -14.57 -4.51 -7.66
N ILE A 100 -13.36 -3.94 -7.56
CA ILE A 100 -12.66 -3.74 -6.29
C ILE A 100 -12.89 -2.30 -5.80
N PRO A 101 -13.34 -2.05 -4.57
CA PRO A 101 -13.49 -0.69 -4.04
C PRO A 101 -12.12 0.00 -3.84
N SER A 102 -12.09 1.32 -3.98
CA SER A 102 -10.90 2.14 -3.66
C SER A 102 -11.25 3.05 -2.48
N THR A 103 -10.33 3.19 -1.53
CA THR A 103 -10.49 4.06 -0.36
C THR A 103 -9.64 5.31 -0.52
N ASP A 104 -10.09 6.42 0.07
CA ASP A 104 -9.33 7.68 0.03
C ASP A 104 -8.03 7.62 0.83
N THR A 105 -8.02 6.80 1.89
CA THR A 105 -6.88 6.54 2.77
C THR A 105 -6.38 5.12 2.60
N ASN A 106 -5.08 4.90 2.86
CA ASN A 106 -4.52 3.55 2.93
C ASN A 106 -4.74 2.99 4.34
N ASN A 107 -5.55 1.94 4.45
CA ASN A 107 -6.04 1.40 5.71
C ASN A 107 -5.51 -0.02 5.94
N ILE A 108 -5.06 -0.28 7.17
CA ILE A 108 -4.57 -1.58 7.60
C ILE A 108 -5.21 -2.03 8.90
N VAL A 109 -5.25 -3.34 9.09
CA VAL A 109 -5.65 -3.98 10.36
C VAL A 109 -4.48 -4.82 10.85
N LEU A 110 -4.07 -4.64 12.09
CA LEU A 110 -2.96 -5.38 12.66
C LEU A 110 -3.35 -6.83 12.92
N LEU A 111 -2.42 -7.73 12.61
CA LEU A 111 -2.56 -9.14 12.93
C LEU A 111 -1.98 -9.38 14.32
N VAL A 112 -2.86 -9.71 15.27
CA VAL A 112 -2.46 -10.17 16.61
C VAL A 112 -2.20 -11.67 16.50
N ARG A 113 -0.93 -12.06 16.61
CA ARG A 113 -0.50 -13.43 16.87
C ARG A 113 0.59 -13.41 17.93
#